data_AF-A0A3C1P360-F1
#
_entry.id   AF-A0A3C1P360-F1
#
_cell.length_a   1.000
_cell.length_b   1.000
_cell.length_c   1.000
_cell.angle_alpha   90.00
_cell.angle_beta   90.00
_cell.angle_gamma   90.00
#
_symmetry.space_group_name_H-M   'P 1'
#
loop_
_entity.id
_entity.type
_entity.pdbx_description
1 polymer ?
#
loop_
_entity_poly.entity_id
_entity_poly.type
_entity_poly.pdbx_seq_one_letter_code
_entity_poly.pdbx_strand_id
1 'polypeptide(L)' 'FSAGDPVELLDENGNAVARGLVNFDSAELPGLLGRSTRELAKELGPEYEREVVHRDDLVILRS' A
#
# COMPACT_ATOMS: atom_id res chain seq x y z
N PHE A 1 -8.18 1.65 7.78
CA PHE A 1 -8.80 0.96 6.64
C PHE A 1 -8.37 -0.49 6.68
N SER A 2 -9.17 -1.38 6.13
CA SER A 2 -8.88 -2.80 5.99
C SER A 2 -8.47 -3.14 4.57
N ALA A 3 -7.85 -4.30 4.37
CA ALA A 3 -7.57 -4.83 3.05
C ALA A 3 -8.83 -4.84 2.17
N GLY A 4 -8.73 -4.31 0.96
CA GLY A 4 -9.81 -4.12 0.00
C GLY A 4 -10.50 -2.76 0.06
N ASP A 5 -10.22 -1.94 1.07
CA ASP A 5 -10.81 -0.60 1.15
C ASP A 5 -10.15 0.37 0.15
N PRO A 6 -10.92 1.33 -0.41
CA PRO A 6 -10.35 2.42 -1.18
C PRO A 6 -9.58 3.39 -0.27
N VAL A 7 -8.39 3.78 -0.72
CA VAL A 7 -7.51 4.74 -0.04
C VAL A 7 -7.02 5.82 -1.00
N GLU A 8 -6.72 7.00 -0.44
CA GLU A 8 -6.05 8.08 -1.17
C GLU A 8 -4.54 8.03 -0.92
N LEU A 9 -3.76 8.24 -1.97
CA LEU A 9 -2.31 8.44 -1.88
C LEU A 9 -2.06 9.94 -1.96
N LEU A 10 -1.44 10.49 -0.92
CA LEU A 10 -1.15 11.91 -0.80
C LEU A 10 0.33 12.19 -1.14
N ASP A 11 0.59 13.34 -1.76
CA ASP A 11 1.95 13.89 -1.85
C ASP A 11 2.41 14.46 -0.49
N GLU A 12 3.66 14.96 -0.44
CA GLU A 12 4.25 15.56 0.76
C GLU A 12 3.51 16.83 1.25
N ASN A 13 2.69 17.45 0.39
CA ASN A 13 1.89 18.62 0.72
C ASN A 13 0.45 18.25 1.14
N GLY A 14 0.10 16.96 1.14
CA GLY A 14 -1.23 16.47 1.48
C GLY A 14 -2.23 16.47 0.31
N ASN A 15 -1.79 16.70 -0.93
CA ASN A 15 -2.67 16.64 -2.09
C ASN A 15 -2.85 15.19 -2.55
N ALA A 16 -4.09 14.78 -2.84
CA ALA A 16 -4.34 13.47 -3.41
C ALA A 16 -3.79 13.37 -4.84
N VAL A 17 -2.83 12.47 -5.05
CA VAL A 17 -2.21 12.20 -6.35
C VAL A 17 -2.71 10.91 -6.99
N ALA A 18 -3.26 10.00 -6.19
CA ALA A 18 -3.87 8.77 -6.67
C ALA A 18 -4.91 8.22 -5.70
N ARG A 19 -5.74 7.30 -6.18
CA ARG A 19 -6.66 6.50 -5.38
C ARG A 19 -6.54 5.05 -5.77
N GLY A 20 -6.60 4.13 -4.81
CA GLY A 20 -6.58 2.71 -5.13
C GLY A 20 -7.06 1.82 -3.99
N LEU A 21 -7.04 0.51 -4.22
CA LEU A 21 -7.41 -0.48 -3.21
C LEU A 21 -6.19 -0.94 -2.42
N VAL A 22 -6.30 -0.95 -1.09
CA VAL A 22 -5.20 -1.35 -0.23
C VAL A 22 -5.17 -2.86 0.00
N ASN A 23 -3.99 -3.47 -0.05
CA ASN A 23 -3.84 -4.91 0.16
C ASN A 23 -3.71 -5.29 1.65
N PHE A 24 -3.27 -4.37 2.51
CA PHE A 24 -3.01 -4.64 3.92
C PHE A 24 -3.91 -3.81 4.84
N ASP A 25 -4.14 -4.33 6.04
CA ASP A 25 -4.81 -3.57 7.07
C ASP A 25 -3.92 -2.41 7.55
N SER A 26 -4.54 -1.29 7.92
CA SER A 26 -3.79 -0.13 8.44
C SER A 26 -2.98 -0.44 9.71
N ALA A 27 -3.35 -1.49 10.44
CA ALA A 27 -2.61 -1.96 11.61
C ALA A 27 -1.30 -2.68 11.25
N GLU A 28 -1.22 -3.27 10.06
CA GLU A 28 -0.03 -4.01 9.59
C GLU A 28 0.99 -3.07 8.93
N LEU A 29 0.51 -2.04 8.21
CA LEU A 29 1.37 -1.14 7.42
C LEU A 29 2.59 -0.59 8.18
N PRO A 30 2.50 -0.12 9.44
CA PRO A 30 3.66 0.40 10.16
C PRO A 30 4.84 -0.58 10.25
N GLY A 31 4.57 -1.89 10.32
CA GLY A 31 5.62 -2.92 10.36
C GLY A 31 6.22 -3.27 8.99
N LEU A 32 5.58 -2.82 7.90
CA LEU A 32 6.00 -3.08 6.52
C LEU A 32 6.79 -1.91 5.92
N LEU A 33 6.54 -0.68 6.39
CA LEU A 33 7.14 0.53 5.83
C LEU A 33 8.67 0.53 5.94
N GLY A 34 9.34 0.95 4.86
CA GLY A 34 10.80 1.06 4.78
C GLY A 34 11.54 -0.28 4.63
N ARG A 35 10.82 -1.39 4.49
CA ARG A 35 11.39 -2.73 4.34
C ARG A 35 11.23 -3.23 2.91
N SER A 36 12.16 -4.09 2.44
CA SER A 36 11.98 -4.73 1.14
C SER A 36 10.97 -5.88 1.22
N THR A 37 10.21 -6.08 0.15
CA THR A 37 9.26 -7.20 0.02
C THR A 37 9.93 -8.56 0.26
N ARG A 38 11.19 -8.71 -0.18
CA ARG A 38 11.98 -9.93 0.04
C ARG A 38 12.30 -10.19 1.51
N GLU A 39 12.62 -9.15 2.29
CA GLU A 39 12.85 -9.29 3.73
C GLU A 39 11.55 -9.65 4.45
N LEU A 40 10.45 -8.99 4.08
CA LEU A 40 9.13 -9.28 4.63
C LEU A 40 8.70 -10.72 4.33
N ALA A 41 8.87 -11.18 3.09
CA ALA A 41 8.54 -12.55 2.70
C ALA A 41 9.34 -13.61 3.49
N LYS A 42 10.61 -13.32 3.79
CA LYS A 42 11.47 -14.20 4.57
C LYS A 42 11.05 -14.29 6.04
N GLU A 43 10.58 -13.19 6.62
CA GLU A 43 10.28 -13.11 8.06
C GLU A 43 8.83 -13.42 8.40
N LEU A 44 7.89 -12.99 7.57
CA LEU A 44 6.46 -13.03 7.84
C LEU A 44 5.70 -14.02 6.95
N GLY A 45 6.30 -14.43 5.82
CA GLY A 45 5.71 -15.39 4.89
C GLY A 45 5.49 -14.82 3.47
N PRO A 46 5.38 -15.68 2.45
CA PRO A 46 5.29 -15.27 1.04
C PRO A 46 4.10 -14.34 0.74
N GLU A 47 3.05 -14.33 1.55
CA GLU A 47 1.91 -13.41 1.44
C GLU A 47 2.29 -11.93 1.63
N TYR A 48 3.46 -11.65 2.22
CA TYR A 48 4.00 -10.29 2.39
C TYR A 48 4.85 -9.81 1.21
N GLU A 49 4.94 -10.59 0.12
CA GLU A 49 5.63 -10.17 -1.12
C GLU A 49 4.77 -9.25 -2.01
N ARG A 50 3.50 -9.01 -1.64
CA ARG A 50 2.56 -8.17 -2.40
C ARG A 50 2.74 -6.67 -2.14
N GLU A 51 2.36 -5.84 -3.11
CA GLU A 51 2.39 -4.38 -3.01
C GLU A 51 1.32 -3.86 -2.03
N VAL A 52 1.55 -2.69 -1.43
CA VAL A 52 0.56 -2.03 -0.55
C VAL A 52 -0.69 -1.63 -1.31
N VAL A 53 -0.53 -1.08 -2.51
CA VAL A 53 -1.59 -0.86 -3.48
C VAL A 53 -1.06 -1.38 -4.80
N HIS A 54 -1.77 -2.32 -5.42
CA HIS A 54 -1.37 -2.86 -6.71
C HIS A 54 -1.65 -1.82 -7.81
N ARG A 55 -0.78 -1.75 -8.83
CA ARG A 55 -0.89 -0.77 -9.91
C ARG A 55 -2.23 -0.87 -10.66
N ASP A 56 -2.73 -2.09 -10.85
CA ASP A 56 -3.96 -2.30 -11.63
C ASP A 56 -5.22 -1.86 -10.85
N ASP A 57 -5.10 -1.75 -9.53
CA ASP A 57 -6.12 -1.21 -8.64
C ASP A 57 -5.86 0.26 -8.26
N LEU A 58 -4.97 0.94 -8.99
CA LEU A 58 -4.55 2.33 -8.74
C LEU A 58 -4.96 3.24 -9.91
N VAL A 59 -5.65 4.32 -9.59
CA VAL A 59 -6.00 5.40 -10.52
C VAL A 59 -5.21 6.66 -10.15
N ILE A 60 -4.40 7.16 -11.10
CA ILE A 60 -3.67 8.42 -10.94
C ILE A 60 -4.62 9.60 -11.19
N LEU A 61 -4.66 10.54 -10.25
CA LEU A 61 -5.41 11.78 -10.38
C LEU A 61 -4.56 12.78 -11.17
N ARG A 62 -5.10 13.27 -12.29
CA ARG A 62 -4.47 14.37 -13.05
C ARG A 62 -5.08 15.69 -12.58
N SER A 63 -4.22 16.63 -12.20
CA SER A 63 -4.54 18.04 -12.00
C SER A 63 -4.89 18.72 -13.31
#